data_AF-A0A8T7LC04-F1
#
_entry.id   AF-A0A8T7LC04-F1
#
_cell.length_a   1.000
_cell.length_b   1.000
_cell.length_c   1.000
_cell.angle_alpha   90.00
_cell.angle_beta   90.00
_cell.angle_gamma   90.00
#
_symmetry.space_group_name_H-M   'P 1'
#
loop_
_entity.id
_entity.type
_entity.pdbx_description
1 polymer ?
#
loop_
_entity_poly.entity_id
_entity_poly.type
_entity_poly.pdbx_seq_one_letter_code
_entity_poly.pdbx_strand_id
1 'polypeptide(L)'
;MTTSLDQFPQRDGLYRILPEGVAVHNRYQDQIVMLDALSSEIWLRADGKTSLREIAGDLAGWLKKPVAVMNRLVAMLAVVLNSEGLLYQQDQSAELPYHLAFPQEDQDINQMYESLAAAGWLDE
;
A
#
# COMPACT_ATOMS: atom_id res chain seq x y z
N MET A 1 18.60 2.33 -12.08
CA MET A 1 17.50 3.31 -11.88
C MET A 1 16.25 2.50 -11.62
N THR A 2 15.77 2.48 -10.39
CA THR A 2 14.47 1.91 -10.03
C THR A 2 13.39 2.71 -10.75
N THR A 3 12.53 2.04 -11.53
CA THR A 3 11.39 2.72 -12.12
C THR A 3 10.28 2.80 -11.07
N SER A 4 9.41 3.83 -11.10
CA SER A 4 8.32 3.95 -10.12
C SER A 4 7.43 2.69 -10.07
N LEU A 5 7.36 1.92 -11.15
CA LEU A 5 6.65 0.65 -11.20
C LEU A 5 7.26 -0.46 -10.34
N ASP A 6 8.55 -0.38 -10.03
CA ASP A 6 9.24 -1.37 -9.19
C ASP A 6 9.12 -1.05 -7.69
N GLN A 7 8.43 0.05 -7.35
CA GLN A 7 8.20 0.47 -5.97
C GLN A 7 6.97 -0.22 -5.38
N PHE A 8 6.97 -0.29 -4.06
CA PHE A 8 5.95 -0.93 -3.24
C PHE A 8 5.06 0.14 -2.62
N PRO A 9 3.81 0.30 -3.09
CA PRO A 9 2.89 1.28 -2.57
C PRO A 9 2.32 0.80 -1.23
N GLN A 10 2.33 1.66 -0.22
CA GLN A 10 1.69 1.44 1.07
C GLN A 10 0.64 2.50 1.30
N ARG A 11 -0.60 2.06 1.55
CA ARG A 11 -1.67 2.95 1.97
C ARG A 11 -1.52 3.36 3.42
N ASP A 12 -2.05 4.52 3.73
CA ASP A 12 -2.20 4.98 5.10
C ASP A 12 -3.41 5.90 5.20
N GLY A 13 -4.04 5.91 6.36
CA GLY A 13 -5.27 6.66 6.62
C GLY A 13 -6.49 5.78 6.87
N LEU A 14 -7.46 6.39 7.54
CA LEU A 14 -8.77 5.80 7.77
C LEU A 14 -9.58 5.84 6.48
N TYR A 15 -10.36 4.81 6.22
CA TYR A 15 -11.15 4.73 5.00
C TYR A 15 -12.50 4.08 5.22
N ARG A 16 -13.41 4.31 4.29
CA ARG A 16 -14.70 3.64 4.19
C ARG A 16 -14.94 3.20 2.76
N ILE A 17 -15.30 1.94 2.59
CA ILE A 17 -15.75 1.39 1.31
C ILE A 17 -17.22 1.74 1.14
N LEU A 18 -17.55 2.35 0.00
CA LEU A 18 -18.88 2.74 -0.42
C LEU A 18 -19.24 2.00 -1.73
N PRO A 19 -20.53 1.90 -2.11
CA PRO A 19 -20.92 1.30 -3.38
C PRO A 19 -20.23 1.91 -4.62
N GLU A 20 -19.93 3.20 -4.56
CA GLU A 20 -19.37 4.01 -5.65
C GLU A 20 -17.84 4.12 -5.63
N GLY A 21 -17.15 3.65 -4.58
CA GLY A 21 -15.69 3.75 -4.46
C GLY A 21 -15.19 3.74 -3.02
N VAL A 22 -13.98 4.26 -2.81
CA VAL A 22 -13.35 4.35 -1.49
C VAL A 22 -13.24 5.81 -1.06
N ALA A 23 -13.79 6.12 0.12
CA ALA A 23 -13.59 7.39 0.80
C ALA A 23 -12.37 7.26 1.72
N VAL A 24 -11.33 8.07 1.51
CA VAL A 24 -10.11 8.08 2.33
C VAL A 24 -10.02 9.38 3.10
N HIS A 25 -9.78 9.30 4.41
CA HIS A 25 -9.46 10.47 5.23
C HIS A 25 -7.97 10.79 5.08
N ASN A 26 -7.69 11.93 4.47
CA ASN A 26 -6.35 12.49 4.37
C ASN A 26 -6.00 13.20 5.68
N ARG A 27 -5.23 12.52 6.53
CA ARG A 27 -4.81 13.03 7.83
C ARG A 27 -3.89 14.27 7.78
N TYR A 28 -3.24 14.54 6.64
CA TYR A 28 -2.33 15.69 6.51
C TYR A 28 -3.04 16.99 6.14
N GLN A 29 -4.14 16.87 5.40
CA GLN A 29 -4.93 18.00 4.91
C GLN A 29 -6.29 18.08 5.62
N ASP A 30 -6.55 17.17 6.57
CA ASP A 30 -7.81 17.00 7.30
C ASP A 30 -9.06 17.07 6.41
N GLN A 31 -9.05 16.27 5.33
CA GLN A 31 -10.15 16.21 4.38
C GLN A 31 -10.48 14.77 3.97
N ILE A 32 -11.70 14.55 3.50
CA ILE A 32 -12.12 13.27 2.92
C ILE A 32 -12.00 13.36 1.40
N VAL A 33 -11.24 12.45 0.82
CA VAL A 33 -11.06 12.33 -0.63
C VAL A 33 -11.81 11.10 -1.12
N MET A 34 -12.69 11.30 -2.10
CA MET A 34 -13.35 10.20 -2.82
C MET A 34 -12.47 9.74 -3.96
N LEU A 35 -12.05 8.48 -3.92
CA LEU A 35 -11.28 7.87 -4.99
C LEU A 35 -12.19 7.37 -6.10
N ASP A 36 -11.76 7.56 -7.35
CA ASP A 36 -12.42 6.90 -8.49
C ASP A 36 -12.18 5.38 -8.47
N ALA A 37 -12.84 4.66 -9.39
CA ALA A 37 -12.78 3.21 -9.40
C ALA A 37 -11.34 2.68 -9.53
N LEU A 38 -10.53 3.22 -10.44
CA LEU A 38 -9.18 2.71 -10.67
C LEU A 38 -8.24 3.07 -9.53
N SER A 39 -8.33 4.29 -9.01
CA SER A 39 -7.55 4.76 -7.87
C SER A 39 -7.89 3.99 -6.60
N SER A 40 -9.17 3.65 -6.41
CA SER A 40 -9.64 2.77 -5.33
C SER A 40 -8.96 1.40 -5.40
N GLU A 41 -8.92 0.78 -6.58
CA GLU A 41 -8.31 -0.53 -6.77
C GLU A 41 -6.79 -0.52 -6.50
N ILE A 42 -6.10 0.55 -6.92
CA ILE A 42 -4.67 0.74 -6.62
C ILE A 42 -4.47 0.91 -5.11
N TRP A 43 -5.24 1.79 -4.47
CA TRP A 43 -5.14 2.07 -3.05
C TRP A 43 -5.45 0.84 -2.18
N LEU A 44 -6.46 0.05 -2.56
CA LEU A 44 -6.80 -1.20 -1.87
C LEU A 44 -5.75 -2.31 -2.02
N ARG A 45 -4.88 -2.23 -3.05
CA ARG A 45 -3.74 -3.15 -3.23
C ARG A 45 -2.42 -2.59 -2.70
N ALA A 46 -2.40 -1.35 -2.22
CA ALA A 46 -1.22 -0.72 -1.64
C ALA A 46 -0.94 -1.26 -0.23
N ASP A 47 -0.41 -2.48 -0.16
CA ASP A 47 -0.11 -3.22 1.06
C ASP A 47 1.36 -3.11 1.51
N GLY A 48 2.18 -2.37 0.75
CA GLY A 48 3.63 -2.25 0.96
C GLY A 48 4.41 -3.49 0.51
N LYS A 49 3.78 -4.53 -0.04
CA LYS A 49 4.41 -5.80 -0.42
C LYS A 49 4.31 -6.12 -1.90
N THR A 50 3.23 -5.71 -2.53
CA THR A 50 2.98 -5.94 -3.96
C THR A 50 3.50 -4.76 -4.75
N SER A 51 4.35 -4.99 -5.75
CA SER A 51 4.89 -3.89 -6.55
C SER A 51 3.82 -3.24 -7.43
N LEU A 52 4.01 -1.96 -7.79
CA LEU A 52 3.10 -1.27 -8.72
C LEU A 52 3.01 -1.97 -10.09
N ARG A 53 4.07 -2.64 -10.51
CA ARG A 53 4.11 -3.46 -11.73
C ARG A 53 3.18 -4.66 -11.66
N GLU A 54 3.18 -5.37 -10.54
CA GLU A 54 2.29 -6.52 -10.31
C GLU A 54 0.84 -6.06 -10.24
N ILE A 55 0.56 -4.98 -9.48
CA ILE A 55 -0.77 -4.36 -9.43
C ILE A 55 -1.25 -3.98 -10.83
N ALA A 56 -0.40 -3.38 -11.66
CA ALA A 56 -0.75 -3.01 -13.03
C ALA A 56 -1.02 -4.23 -13.92
N GLY A 57 -0.28 -5.33 -13.75
CA GLY A 57 -0.51 -6.58 -14.45
C GLY A 57 -1.87 -7.20 -14.12
N ASP A 58 -2.20 -7.26 -12.83
CA ASP A 58 -3.47 -7.81 -12.35
C ASP A 58 -4.66 -6.99 -12.86
N LEU A 59 -4.58 -5.67 -12.75
CA LEU A 59 -5.62 -4.75 -13.25
C LEU A 59 -5.76 -4.83 -14.76
N ALA A 60 -4.67 -5.03 -15.51
CA ALA A 60 -4.73 -5.23 -16.95
C ALA A 60 -5.51 -6.49 -17.31
N GLY A 61 -5.28 -7.59 -16.60
CA GLY A 61 -6.01 -8.85 -16.75
C GLY A 61 -7.50 -8.69 -16.43
N TRP A 62 -7.80 -8.08 -15.28
CA TRP A 62 -9.17 -7.89 -14.80
C TRP A 62 -9.99 -6.97 -15.72
N LEU A 63 -9.42 -5.85 -16.15
CA LEU A 63 -10.08 -4.86 -17.02
C LEU A 63 -9.98 -5.19 -18.51
N LYS A 64 -9.29 -6.29 -18.88
CA LYS A 64 -9.00 -6.69 -20.27
C LYS A 64 -8.37 -5.55 -21.08
N LYS A 65 -7.37 -4.88 -20.50
CA LYS A 65 -6.61 -3.78 -21.12
C LYS A 65 -5.18 -4.20 -21.44
N PRO A 66 -4.50 -3.55 -22.40
CA PRO A 66 -3.09 -3.82 -22.65
C PRO A 66 -2.23 -3.48 -21.42
N VAL A 67 -1.32 -4.38 -21.02
CA VAL A 67 -0.41 -4.20 -19.88
C VAL A 67 0.39 -2.90 -19.99
N ALA A 68 0.88 -2.56 -21.18
CA ALA A 68 1.62 -1.32 -21.41
C ALA A 68 0.81 -0.05 -21.11
N VAL A 69 -0.52 -0.07 -21.31
CA VAL A 69 -1.41 1.03 -20.96
C VAL A 69 -1.58 1.10 -19.45
N MET A 70 -1.83 -0.05 -18.79
CA MET A 70 -1.99 -0.10 -17.34
C MET A 70 -0.74 0.31 -16.59
N ASN A 71 0.44 -0.10 -17.05
CA ASN A 71 1.72 0.34 -16.47
C ASN A 71 1.85 1.86 -16.44
N ARG A 72 1.42 2.56 -17.51
CA ARG A 72 1.46 4.02 -17.55
C ARG A 72 0.42 4.65 -16.63
N LEU A 73 -0.80 4.12 -16.65
CA LEU A 73 -1.90 4.64 -15.83
C LEU A 73 -1.63 4.45 -14.33
N VAL A 74 -1.21 3.26 -13.92
CA VAL A 74 -0.91 2.96 -12.51
C VAL A 74 0.26 3.78 -12.01
N ALA A 75 1.34 3.92 -12.79
CA ALA A 75 2.46 4.78 -12.40
C ALA A 75 2.02 6.24 -12.24
N MET A 76 1.20 6.77 -13.15
CA MET A 76 0.69 8.14 -13.07
C MET A 76 -0.22 8.33 -11.85
N LEU A 77 -1.17 7.43 -11.62
CA LEU A 77 -2.10 7.52 -10.49
C LEU A 77 -1.39 7.33 -9.15
N ALA A 78 -0.40 6.45 -9.07
CA ALA A 78 0.41 6.30 -7.87
C ALA A 78 1.15 7.59 -7.50
N VAL A 79 1.68 8.32 -8.49
CA VAL A 79 2.28 9.64 -8.26
C VAL A 79 1.24 10.64 -7.76
N VAL A 80 0.04 10.67 -8.34
CA VAL A 80 -1.04 11.58 -7.88
C VAL A 80 -1.43 11.25 -6.44
N LEU A 81 -1.73 9.98 -6.13
CA LEU A 81 -2.10 9.54 -4.79
C LEU A 81 -1.00 9.84 -3.76
N ASN A 82 0.27 9.70 -4.14
CA ASN A 82 1.40 10.05 -3.30
C ASN A 82 1.50 11.57 -3.08
N SER A 83 1.34 12.37 -4.13
CA SER A 83 1.35 13.84 -4.00
C SER A 83 0.21 14.39 -3.14
N GLU A 84 -0.93 13.69 -3.12
CA GLU A 84 -2.06 13.99 -2.24
C GLU A 84 -1.88 13.42 -0.82
N GLY A 85 -0.78 12.70 -0.54
CA GLY A 85 -0.52 12.11 0.79
C GLY A 85 -1.42 10.93 1.14
N LEU A 86 -2.03 10.29 0.14
CA LEU A 86 -2.94 9.15 0.31
C LEU A 86 -2.23 7.80 0.23
N LEU A 87 -0.98 7.79 -0.24
CA LEU A 87 -0.17 6.60 -0.47
C LEU A 87 1.31 6.96 -0.34
N TYR A 88 2.12 6.04 0.16
CA TYR A 88 3.59 6.15 0.12
C TYR A 88 4.17 5.09 -0.80
N GLN A 89 5.29 5.38 -1.43
CA GLN A 89 6.02 4.40 -2.24
C GLN A 89 7.35 4.10 -1.56
N GLN A 90 7.63 2.82 -1.37
CA GLN A 90 8.88 2.32 -0.81
C GLN A 90 9.69 1.61 -1.89
N ASP A 91 11.02 1.73 -1.83
CA ASP A 91 11.91 1.03 -2.77
C ASP A 91 12.09 -0.46 -2.42
N GLN A 92 11.67 -0.85 -1.22
CA GLN A 92 11.71 -2.23 -0.72
C GLN A 92 10.33 -2.60 -0.18
N SER A 93 10.01 -3.89 -0.26
CA SER A 93 8.79 -4.42 0.36
C SER A 93 8.84 -4.18 1.86
N ALA A 94 7.72 -3.75 2.44
CA ALA A 94 7.51 -3.68 3.87
C ALA A 94 7.54 -5.11 4.44
N GLU A 95 8.68 -5.51 5.00
CA GLU A 95 8.77 -6.71 5.81
C GLU A 95 7.87 -6.53 7.03
N LEU A 96 7.05 -7.55 7.32
CA LEU A 96 6.28 -7.53 8.56
C LEU A 96 7.28 -7.60 9.73
N PRO A 97 7.05 -6.83 10.82
CA PRO A 97 7.78 -7.05 12.05
C PRO A 97 7.75 -8.53 12.44
N TYR A 98 8.85 -9.04 13.01
CA TYR A 98 9.00 -10.45 13.35
C TYR A 98 7.79 -11.02 14.11
N HIS A 99 7.28 -10.26 15.10
CA HIS A 99 6.12 -10.63 15.92
C HIS A 99 4.79 -10.72 15.16
N LEU A 100 4.72 -10.19 13.93
CA LEU A 100 3.57 -10.31 13.00
C LEU A 100 3.85 -11.28 11.84
N ALA A 101 5.12 -11.63 11.61
CA ALA A 101 5.54 -12.46 10.49
C ALA A 101 5.37 -13.96 10.74
N PHE A 102 5.42 -14.40 11.99
CA PHE A 102 5.33 -15.81 12.39
C PHE A 102 4.12 -16.08 13.29
N PRO A 103 3.55 -17.30 13.29
CA PRO A 103 2.59 -17.72 14.32
C PRO A 103 3.22 -17.66 15.71
N GLN A 104 2.45 -17.29 16.75
CA GLN A 104 2.98 -17.15 18.12
C GLN A 104 3.68 -18.41 18.65
N GLU A 105 3.26 -19.59 18.19
CA GLU A 105 3.82 -20.90 18.57
C GLU A 105 5.26 -21.10 18.10
N ASP A 106 5.62 -20.43 17.00
CA ASP A 106 6.91 -20.54 16.32
C ASP A 106 7.83 -19.33 16.61
N GLN A 107 7.36 -18.38 17.43
CA GLN A 107 8.11 -17.17 17.77
C GLN A 107 9.11 -17.43 18.90
N ASP A 108 10.36 -17.02 18.69
CA ASP A 108 11.30 -16.83 19.78
C ASP A 108 10.85 -15.63 20.62
N ILE A 109 10.66 -15.87 21.93
CA ILE A 109 10.14 -14.86 22.85
C ILE A 109 11.05 -13.62 22.89
N ASN A 110 12.38 -13.80 22.90
CA ASN A 110 13.29 -12.66 22.98
C ASN A 110 13.24 -11.82 21.71
N GLN A 111 13.25 -12.45 20.53
CA GLN A 111 13.11 -11.74 19.25
C GLN A 111 11.74 -11.07 19.09
N MET A 112 10.67 -11.68 19.63
CA MET A 112 9.35 -11.07 19.66
C MET A 112 9.35 -9.78 20.49
N TYR A 113 9.92 -9.80 21.70
CA TYR A 113 10.01 -8.62 22.56
C TYR A 113 10.87 -7.51 21.94
N GLU A 114 12.03 -7.85 21.36
CA GLU A 114 12.88 -6.89 20.64
C GLU A 114 12.13 -6.28 19.44
N SER A 115 11.39 -7.09 18.69
CA SER A 115 10.61 -6.63 17.55
C SER A 115 9.43 -5.74 17.96
N LEU A 116 8.76 -6.04 19.07
CA LEU A 116 7.68 -5.21 19.61
C LEU A 116 8.20 -3.86 20.11
N ALA A 117 9.35 -3.85 20.80
CA ALA A 117 10.01 -2.61 21.23
C ALA A 117 10.47 -1.77 20.04
N ALA A 118 11.13 -2.39 19.04
CA ALA A 118 11.56 -1.71 17.82
C ALA A 118 10.39 -1.13 16.99
N ALA A 119 9.22 -1.77 17.06
CA ALA A 119 7.99 -1.28 16.44
C ALA A 119 7.29 -0.19 17.26
N GLY A 120 7.78 0.14 18.46
CA GLY A 120 7.20 1.12 19.38
C GLY A 120 5.89 0.65 20.02
N TRP A 121 5.68 -0.66 20.14
CA TRP A 121 4.48 -1.25 20.77
C TRP A 121 4.67 -1.50 22.26
N LEU A 122 5.92 -1.50 22.71
CA LEU A 122 6.30 -1.51 24.12
C LEU A 122 6.96 -0.17 24.43
N ASP A 123 6.43 0.53 25.41
CA ASP A 123 7.14 1.61 26.07
C ASP A 123 8.25 0.98 26.93
N GLU A 124 9.49 1.46 26.79
CA GLU A 124 10.61 1.05 27.67
C GLU A 124 10.34 1.37 29.15
#